data_AF-A0AAV1QN91-F1
#
_entry.id   AF-A0AAV1QN91-F1
#
_cell.length_a   1.000
_cell.length_b   1.000
_cell.length_c   1.000
_cell.angle_alpha   90.00
_cell.angle_beta   90.00
_cell.angle_gamma   90.00
#
_symmetry.space_group_name_H-M   'P 1'
#
loop_
_entity.id
_entity.type
_entity.pdbx_description
1 polymer ?
#
loop_
_entity_poly.entity_id
_entity_poly.type
_entity_poly.pdbx_seq_one_letter_code
_entity_poly.pdbx_strand_id
1 'polypeptide(L)' 'VDTSHTFRFKLWDDDSTWKKDNDLLVSCDDSPTSGSWRLTCTSSLGNFEVEYTLTCDPYLKGEKCNDYKPSP' A
#
# COMPACT_ATOMS: atom_id res chain seq x y z
N VAL A 1 8.47 10.84 6.67
CA VAL A 1 7.59 9.67 6.35
C VAL A 1 7.98 8.48 7.23
N ASP A 2 7.02 7.84 7.93
CA ASP A 2 7.27 6.58 8.64
C ASP A 2 6.99 5.38 7.71
N THR A 3 8.04 4.65 7.33
CA THR A 3 8.00 3.50 6.42
C THR A 3 8.18 2.16 7.14
N SER A 4 8.16 2.18 8.48
CA SER A 4 8.27 0.97 9.31
C SER A 4 6.98 0.15 9.34
N HIS A 5 5.86 0.76 8.95
CA HIS A 5 4.56 0.12 8.88
C HIS A 5 4.30 -0.57 7.54
N THR A 6 3.56 -1.66 7.61
CA THR A 6 3.07 -2.41 6.45
C THR A 6 1.88 -1.70 5.80
N PHE A 7 1.86 -1.66 4.47
CA PHE A 7 0.70 -1.22 3.71
C PHE A 7 -0.25 -2.40 3.49
N ARG A 8 -1.46 -2.27 4.01
CA ARG A 8 -2.51 -3.28 3.83
C ARG A 8 -3.54 -2.78 2.84
N PHE A 9 -3.70 -3.50 1.73
CA PHE A 9 -4.74 -3.22 0.74
C PHE A 9 -5.89 -4.20 0.92
N LYS A 10 -7.12 -3.68 0.85
CA LYS A 10 -8.34 -4.48 0.99
C LYS A 10 -9.36 -4.10 -0.09
N LEU A 11 -9.90 -5.12 -0.74
CA LEU A 11 -11.03 -4.99 -1.64
C LEU A 11 -12.29 -5.48 -0.93
N TRP A 12 -13.28 -4.61 -0.79
CA TRP A 12 -14.55 -4.91 -0.13
C TRP A 12 -15.70 -4.84 -1.12
N ASP A 13 -16.66 -5.74 -0.97
CA ASP A 13 -18.00 -5.59 -1.55
C ASP A 13 -18.89 -4.84 -0.55
N ASP A 14 -19.56 -3.78 -1.01
CA ASP A 14 -20.39 -2.94 -0.15
C ASP A 14 -21.85 -3.40 -0.22
N ASP A 15 -22.29 -4.05 0.85
CA ASP A 15 -23.61 -4.66 0.99
C ASP A 15 -24.51 -3.86 1.96
N SER A 16 -24.03 -2.69 2.38
CA SER A 16 -24.69 -1.80 3.34
C SER A 16 -26.11 -1.40 2.95
N THR A 17 -26.39 -1.31 1.64
CA THR A 17 -27.73 -1.02 1.10
C THR A 17 -28.78 -2.08 1.45
N TRP A 18 -28.36 -3.32 1.73
CA TRP A 18 -29.23 -4.45 2.09
C TRP A 18 -29.31 -4.72 3.59
N LYS A 19 -28.79 -3.82 4.45
CA LYS A 19 -28.62 -4.02 5.90
C LYS A 19 -27.81 -5.28 6.25
N LYS A 20 -26.84 -5.63 5.39
CA LYS A 20 -25.90 -6.72 5.59
C LYS A 20 -24.51 -6.19 5.90
N ASP A 21 -23.65 -7.07 6.40
CA ASP A 21 -22.23 -6.77 6.59
C ASP A 21 -21.52 -6.81 5.23
N ASN A 22 -20.49 -5.98 5.06
CA ASN A 22 -19.68 -5.91 3.86
C ASN A 22 -18.73 -7.11 3.77
N ASP A 23 -18.54 -7.64 2.57
CA ASP A 23 -17.68 -8.81 2.34
C ASP A 23 -16.25 -8.40 1.99
N LEU A 24 -15.26 -8.96 2.69
CA LEU A 24 -13.84 -8.80 2.35
C LEU A 24 -13.45 -9.80 1.27
N LEU A 25 -13.27 -9.33 0.04
CA LEU A 25 -12.95 -10.18 -1.11
C LEU A 25 -11.46 -10.51 -1.21
N VAL A 26 -10.60 -9.50 -1.01
CA VAL A 26 -9.15 -9.66 -1.14
C VAL A 26 -8.44 -8.82 -0.08
N SER A 27 -7.41 -9.37 0.56
CA SER A 27 -6.50 -8.65 1.46
C SER A 27 -5.06 -9.06 1.20
N CYS A 28 -4.18 -8.09 1.11
CA CYS A 28 -2.75 -8.29 0.90
C CYS A 28 -1.95 -7.22 1.66
N ASP A 29 -0.72 -7.57 2.00
CA ASP A 29 0.20 -6.73 2.73
C ASP A 29 1.45 -6.50 1.88
N ASP A 30 1.97 -5.27 1.91
CA ASP A 30 3.22 -4.89 1.26
C ASP A 30 4.10 -4.08 2.22
N SER A 31 5.42 -4.22 2.07
CA SER A 31 6.40 -3.46 2.84
C SER A 31 6.89 -2.27 2.01
N PRO A 32 6.38 -1.06 2.25
CA PRO A 32 6.60 0.05 1.35
C PRO A 32 8.09 0.44 1.33
N THR A 33 8.62 0.66 0.13
CA THR A 33 9.97 1.19 -0.09
C THR A 33 9.93 2.34 -1.08
N SER A 34 10.92 3.23 -1.02
CA SER A 34 10.98 4.41 -1.89
C SER A 34 11.05 4.03 -3.37
N GLY A 35 10.37 4.82 -4.21
CA GLY A 35 10.22 4.56 -5.64
C GLY A 35 8.79 4.19 -6.04
N SER A 36 8.64 3.76 -7.30
CA SER A 36 7.35 3.37 -7.88
C SER A 36 7.22 1.86 -7.93
N TRP A 37 6.08 1.36 -7.48
CA TRP A 37 5.79 -0.06 -7.31
C TRP A 37 4.48 -0.42 -7.98
N ARG A 38 4.44 -1.63 -8.53
CA ARG A 38 3.25 -2.28 -9.06
C ARG A 38 3.16 -3.66 -8.42
N LEU A 39 2.03 -3.95 -7.81
CA LEU A 39 1.79 -5.23 -7.16
C LEU A 39 0.40 -5.77 -7.51
N THR A 40 0.30 -7.10 -7.57
CA THR A 40 -0.96 -7.79 -7.84
C THR A 40 -1.37 -8.55 -6.58
N CYS A 41 -2.51 -8.16 -6.02
CA CYS A 41 -3.13 -8.85 -4.90
C CYS A 41 -4.07 -9.93 -5.41
N THR A 42 -3.79 -11.17 -5.05
CA THR A 42 -4.47 -12.36 -5.56
C THR A 42 -5.26 -13.03 -4.44
N SER A 43 -6.45 -13.53 -4.77
CA SER A 43 -7.28 -14.36 -3.90
C SER A 43 -7.91 -15.51 -4.69
N SER A 44 -8.63 -16.40 -4.01
CA SER A 44 -9.46 -17.42 -4.66
C SER A 44 -10.62 -16.84 -5.48
N LEU A 45 -11.01 -15.58 -5.23
CA LEU A 45 -12.16 -14.92 -5.86
C LEU A 45 -11.75 -14.01 -7.04
N GLY A 46 -10.45 -13.80 -7.24
CA GLY A 46 -9.91 -12.92 -8.26
C GLY A 46 -8.74 -12.09 -7.78
N ASN A 47 -8.32 -11.16 -8.64
CA ASN A 47 -7.09 -10.39 -8.47
C ASN A 47 -7.41 -8.91 -8.66
N PHE A 48 -6.69 -8.04 -7.95
CA PHE A 48 -6.62 -6.62 -8.27
C PHE A 48 -5.18 -6.15 -8.29
N GLU A 49 -4.92 -5.08 -9.03
CA GLU A 49 -3.59 -4.50 -9.18
C GLU A 49 -3.55 -3.13 -8.51
N VAL A 50 -2.42 -2.84 -7.86
CA VAL A 50 -2.14 -1.55 -7.25
C VAL A 50 -0.83 -1.01 -7.80
N GLU A 51 -0.85 0.25 -8.21
CA GLU A 51 0.36 1.02 -8.49
C GLU A 51 0.46 2.16 -7.46
N TYR A 52 1.62 2.30 -6.83
CA TYR A 52 1.88 3.39 -5.88
C TYR A 52 3.30 3.93 -6.03
N THR A 53 3.52 5.17 -5.57
CA THR A 53 4.86 5.76 -5.49
C THR A 53 5.09 6.29 -4.08
N LEU A 54 6.20 5.86 -3.47
CA LEU A 54 6.67 6.39 -2.21
C LEU A 54 7.83 7.36 -2.44
N THR A 55 7.56 8.63 -2.19
CA THR A 55 8.55 9.70 -2.31
C THR A 55 9.08 10.06 -0.93
N CYS A 56 10.40 10.11 -0.78
CA CYS A 56 11.02 10.60 0.45
C CYS A 56 10.82 12.11 0.60
N ASP A 57 10.62 12.57 1.84
CA ASP A 57 10.62 14.00 2.15
C ASP A 57 11.98 14.64 1.78
N PRO A 58 12.03 15.97 1.61
CA PRO A 58 13.30 16.66 1.42
C PRO A 58 14.32 16.26 2.48
N TYR A 59 15.59 16.18 2.05
CA TYR A 59 16.72 15.76 2.88
C TYR A 59 16.70 14.31 3.38
N LEU A 60 15.78 13.47 2.88
CA LEU A 60 15.74 12.04 3.20
C LEU A 60 15.98 11.20 1.94
N LYS A 61 16.57 10.02 2.13
CA LYS A 61 16.84 9.02 1.09
C LYS A 61 16.83 7.60 1.68
N GLY A 62 17.17 6.63 0.83
CA GLY A 62 17.20 5.21 1.17
C GLY A 62 15.84 4.54 0.97
N GLU A 63 15.81 3.21 1.02
CA GLU A 63 14.60 2.41 0.80
C GLU A 63 13.47 2.80 1.76
N LYS A 64 13.83 3.19 2.98
CA LYS A 64 12.90 3.54 4.05
C LYS A 64 12.79 5.04 4.30
N CYS A 65 13.42 5.89 3.47
CA CYS A 65 13.42 7.35 3.66
C CYS A 65 13.89 7.81 5.05
N ASN A 66 14.78 7.07 5.69
CA ASN A 66 15.30 7.38 7.02
C ASN A 66 16.75 7.84 6.99
N ASP A 67 17.42 7.74 5.84
CA ASP A 67 18.80 8.18 5.70
C ASP A 67 18.84 9.66 5.36
N TYR A 68 19.71 10.40 6.04
CA TYR A 68 19.92 11.82 5.72
C TYR A 68 20.57 11.99 4.34
N LYS A 69 20.05 12.96 3.60
CA LYS A 69 20.57 13.47 2.33
C LYS A 69 20.80 14.98 2.49
N PRO A 70 22.04 15.48 2.48
CA PRO A 70 22.29 16.91 2.47
C PRO A 70 21.61 17.58 1.26
N SER A 71 21.09 18.80 1.42
CA SER A 71 20.91 19.69 0.27
C SER A 71 22.01 20.75 0.23
N PRO A 72 22.31 21.28 -0.97
CA PRO A 72 23.27 22.37 -1.14
C PRO A 72 22.90 23.61 -0.34
#